data_AF-A0A6I5RGH4-F1
#
_entry.id   AF-A0A6I5RGH4-F1
#
_cell.length_a   1.000
_cell.length_b   1.000
_cell.length_c   1.000
_cell.angle_alpha   90.00
_cell.angle_beta   90.00
_cell.angle_gamma   90.00
#
_symmetry.space_group_name_H-M   'P 1'
#
loop_
_entity.id
_entity.type
_entity.pdbx_description
1 polymer ?
#
loop_
_entity_poly.entity_id
_entity_poly.type
_entity_poly.pdbx_seq_one_letter_code
_entity_poly.pdbx_strand_id
1 'polypeptide(L)'
;MTQSDPLTTPTSPDRVFYAPGILLAADDFQTEQLYHRSRLARVLAYLHGSGTAAGLWVYREALPNPDTAQDGPPAEADRLVVEPGLAVDRLGRLVEVPRLACLRLNRWFRSQPQDDLFLNASVNGVIADVFIRFVTCDRGKTPAFAAGPFDALDAVQPSRLRDGYELSLRVRQEDTPPLPVSPWQIDATPADPPPAEEPPTSEAEPTQSELREQQARAIADSDRRLQALRHNALFDAWNEGTDQRDQAGLRPLPEHLPGQDPTDLFLARLTIPAISSDGIISRDFSRDVEIDNYSRRFVYPTSALAEWT
;
A
#
# COMPACT_ATOMS: atom_id res chain seq x y z
N MET A 1 -23.45 -2.45 -0.67
CA MET A 1 -23.02 -2.64 0.72
C MET A 1 -21.65 -3.28 0.69
N THR A 2 -20.77 -2.92 1.62
CA THR A 2 -19.45 -3.55 1.79
C THR A 2 -19.57 -4.71 2.77
N GLN A 3 -18.91 -5.83 2.48
CA GLN A 3 -18.83 -6.99 3.35
C GLN A 3 -17.45 -7.11 3.98
N SER A 4 -17.39 -7.77 5.14
CA SER A 4 -16.12 -8.17 5.75
C SER A 4 -15.50 -9.30 4.93
N ASP A 5 -14.23 -9.16 4.56
CA ASP A 5 -13.52 -10.17 3.80
C ASP A 5 -12.95 -11.26 4.73
N PRO A 6 -13.11 -12.56 4.41
CA PRO A 6 -12.68 -13.66 5.27
C PRO A 6 -11.15 -13.78 5.46
N LEU A 7 -10.33 -13.16 4.60
CA LEU A 7 -8.86 -13.20 4.77
C LEU A 7 -8.36 -12.32 5.92
N THR A 8 -9.23 -11.48 6.49
CA THR A 8 -8.94 -10.68 7.69
C THR A 8 -8.69 -11.55 8.92
N THR A 9 -9.24 -12.76 8.95
CA THR A 9 -8.99 -13.78 10.00
C THR A 9 -7.95 -14.80 9.55
N PRO A 10 -7.11 -15.34 10.45
CA PRO A 10 -6.25 -16.48 10.13
C PRO A 10 -7.10 -17.70 9.73
N THR A 11 -6.81 -18.27 8.57
CA THR A 11 -7.51 -19.45 8.04
C THR A 11 -6.56 -20.63 7.87
N SER A 12 -6.97 -21.80 8.35
CA SER A 12 -6.28 -23.07 8.07
C SER A 12 -6.29 -23.36 6.57
N PRO A 13 -5.22 -23.96 6.01
CA PRO A 13 -5.15 -24.31 4.59
C PRO A 13 -5.95 -25.58 4.25
N ASP A 14 -7.16 -25.69 4.80
CA ASP A 14 -8.05 -26.84 4.61
C ASP A 14 -8.70 -26.76 3.23
N ARG A 15 -8.90 -27.93 2.61
CA ARG A 15 -9.56 -28.07 1.30
C ARG A 15 -10.78 -28.93 1.43
N VAL A 16 -11.79 -28.64 0.63
CA VAL A 16 -12.96 -29.50 0.49
C VAL A 16 -12.54 -30.84 -0.13
N PHE A 17 -13.00 -31.93 0.47
CA PHE A 17 -12.81 -33.28 -0.05
C PHE A 17 -14.07 -33.72 -0.80
N TYR A 18 -13.91 -34.07 -2.08
CA TYR A 18 -15.01 -34.53 -2.91
C TYR A 18 -15.02 -36.06 -3.02
N ALA A 19 -16.17 -36.68 -2.78
CA ALA A 19 -16.42 -38.08 -3.02
C ALA A 19 -17.85 -38.31 -3.54
N PRO A 20 -18.09 -39.39 -4.32
CA PRO A 20 -19.43 -39.74 -4.77
C PRO A 20 -20.41 -39.87 -3.59
N GLY A 21 -21.59 -39.28 -3.72
CA GLY A 21 -22.65 -39.33 -2.70
C GLY A 21 -22.57 -38.26 -1.60
N ILE A 22 -21.55 -37.39 -1.59
CA ILE A 22 -21.52 -36.22 -0.71
C ILE A 22 -22.47 -35.13 -1.24
N LEU A 23 -23.26 -34.53 -0.35
CA LEU A 23 -24.10 -33.37 -0.65
C LEU A 23 -23.26 -32.09 -0.55
N LEU A 24 -23.34 -31.22 -1.56
CA LEU A 24 -22.65 -29.94 -1.59
C LEU A 24 -23.53 -28.82 -1.05
N ALA A 25 -22.95 -27.97 -0.20
CA ALA A 25 -23.56 -26.77 0.35
C ALA A 25 -22.80 -25.51 -0.10
N ALA A 26 -23.36 -24.34 0.18
CA ALA A 26 -22.70 -23.06 -0.10
C ALA A 26 -21.34 -22.94 0.61
N ASP A 27 -21.22 -23.50 1.82
CA ASP A 27 -20.01 -23.43 2.64
C ASP A 27 -18.84 -24.20 2.01
N ASP A 28 -19.10 -25.28 1.26
CA ASP A 28 -18.06 -25.99 0.51
C ASP A 28 -17.44 -25.08 -0.55
N PHE A 29 -18.25 -24.38 -1.33
CA PHE A 29 -17.76 -23.45 -2.35
C PHE A 29 -17.08 -22.22 -1.74
N GLN A 30 -17.54 -21.75 -0.57
CA GLN A 30 -16.87 -20.67 0.15
C GLN A 30 -15.51 -21.12 0.66
N THR A 31 -15.42 -22.32 1.23
CA THR A 31 -14.17 -22.92 1.73
C THR A 31 -13.18 -23.13 0.59
N GLU A 32 -13.63 -23.64 -0.56
CA GLU A 32 -12.79 -23.81 -1.74
C GLU A 32 -12.27 -22.47 -2.29
N GLN A 33 -13.13 -21.46 -2.42
CA GLN A 33 -12.72 -20.10 -2.83
C GLN A 33 -11.71 -19.51 -1.85
N LEU A 34 -11.97 -19.62 -0.55
CA LEU A 34 -11.11 -19.11 0.51
C LEU A 34 -9.75 -19.81 0.51
N TYR A 35 -9.73 -21.13 0.28
CA TYR A 35 -8.49 -21.88 0.13
C TYR A 35 -7.64 -21.30 -1.02
N HIS A 36 -8.20 -21.17 -2.23
CA HIS A 36 -7.43 -20.65 -3.36
C HIS A 36 -6.99 -19.19 -3.18
N ARG A 37 -7.90 -18.32 -2.67
CA ARG A 37 -7.59 -16.91 -2.39
C ARG A 37 -6.50 -16.78 -1.32
N SER A 38 -6.57 -17.55 -0.24
CA SER A 38 -5.56 -17.51 0.84
C SER A 38 -4.20 -18.03 0.37
N ARG A 39 -4.15 -19.08 -0.47
CA ARG A 39 -2.89 -19.57 -1.04
C ARG A 39 -2.24 -18.53 -1.94
N LEU A 40 -3.01 -17.89 -2.83
CA LEU A 40 -2.50 -16.83 -3.69
C LEU A 40 -2.02 -15.62 -2.87
N ALA A 41 -2.84 -15.17 -1.92
CA ALA A 41 -2.51 -14.03 -1.09
C ALA A 41 -1.23 -14.27 -0.27
N ARG A 42 -1.07 -15.47 0.30
CA ARG A 42 0.15 -15.87 1.00
C ARG A 42 1.38 -15.82 0.08
N VAL A 43 1.27 -16.30 -1.16
CA VAL A 43 2.37 -16.26 -2.13
C VAL A 43 2.74 -14.81 -2.48
N LEU A 44 1.74 -13.96 -2.76
CA LEU A 44 1.98 -12.55 -3.10
C LEU A 44 2.64 -11.80 -1.94
N ALA A 45 2.11 -11.96 -0.72
CA ALA A 45 2.67 -11.33 0.46
C ALA A 45 4.11 -11.78 0.74
N TYR A 46 4.41 -13.07 0.55
CA TYR A 46 5.73 -13.61 0.86
C TYR A 46 6.79 -13.29 -0.21
N LEU A 47 6.42 -13.35 -1.49
CA LEU A 47 7.36 -13.15 -2.59
C LEU A 47 7.56 -11.67 -2.94
N HIS A 48 6.56 -10.83 -2.68
CA HIS A 48 6.57 -9.46 -3.16
C HIS A 48 6.26 -8.41 -2.09
N GLY A 49 5.80 -8.83 -0.91
CA GLY A 49 5.38 -7.92 0.15
C GLY A 49 4.09 -7.17 -0.19
N SER A 50 3.97 -5.97 0.35
CA SER A 50 2.80 -5.10 0.16
C SER A 50 3.19 -3.72 -0.35
N GLY A 51 2.37 -3.14 -1.23
CA GLY A 51 2.59 -1.82 -1.80
C GLY A 51 1.92 -1.67 -3.17
N THR A 52 2.33 -0.66 -3.92
CA THR A 52 1.93 -0.46 -5.31
C THR A 52 2.71 -1.38 -6.23
N ALA A 53 2.01 -2.15 -7.07
CA ALA A 53 2.61 -3.01 -8.09
C ALA A 53 2.73 -2.30 -9.44
N ALA A 54 1.69 -1.53 -9.83
CA ALA A 54 1.70 -0.75 -11.06
C ALA A 54 0.68 0.41 -10.98
N GLY A 55 0.99 1.54 -11.62
CA GLY A 55 0.06 2.67 -11.74
C GLY A 55 -0.22 3.37 -10.41
N LEU A 56 -1.50 3.69 -10.14
CA LEU A 56 -1.96 4.40 -8.94
C LEU A 56 -1.29 5.77 -8.74
N TRP A 57 -0.88 6.41 -9.83
CA TRP A 57 -0.29 7.74 -9.77
C TRP A 57 -1.32 8.76 -9.28
N VAL A 58 -0.96 9.55 -8.28
CA VAL A 58 -1.81 10.59 -7.71
C VAL A 58 -1.38 11.93 -8.26
N TYR A 59 -2.30 12.66 -8.89
CA TYR A 59 -2.03 14.01 -9.36
C TYR A 59 -3.23 14.91 -9.13
N ARG A 60 -2.98 16.22 -9.14
CA ARG A 60 -4.02 17.23 -9.07
C ARG A 60 -4.46 17.61 -10.48
N GLU A 61 -5.76 17.64 -10.71
CA GLU A 61 -6.37 18.19 -11.91
C GLU A 61 -7.18 19.44 -11.52
N ALA A 62 -6.67 20.60 -11.94
CA ALA A 62 -7.39 21.87 -11.81
C ALA A 62 -8.30 22.04 -13.02
N LEU A 63 -9.58 21.70 -12.87
CA LEU A 63 -10.56 21.92 -13.93
C LEU A 63 -11.00 23.39 -13.94
N PRO A 64 -11.08 24.05 -15.11
CA PRO A 64 -11.75 25.35 -15.22
C PRO A 64 -13.25 25.17 -14.91
N ASN A 65 -13.82 26.06 -14.10
CA ASN A 65 -15.24 26.04 -13.80
C ASN A 65 -16.03 26.56 -15.02
N PRO A 66 -16.89 25.75 -15.67
CA PRO A 66 -17.61 26.18 -16.87
C PRO A 66 -18.60 27.33 -16.61
N ASP A 67 -19.04 27.52 -15.36
CA ASP A 67 -20.04 28.54 -14.99
C ASP A 67 -19.43 29.88 -14.54
N THR A 68 -18.11 30.00 -14.43
CA THR A 68 -17.41 31.25 -14.09
C THR A 68 -16.37 31.59 -15.15
N ALA A 69 -16.84 31.92 -16.35
CA ALA A 69 -16.01 32.55 -17.38
C ALA A 69 -15.72 34.04 -17.09
N GLN A 70 -16.31 34.62 -16.04
CA GLN A 70 -15.98 35.96 -15.56
C GLN A 70 -16.03 35.94 -14.01
N ASP A 71 -14.92 36.29 -13.37
CA ASP A 71 -14.82 36.69 -11.96
C ASP A 71 -14.94 35.58 -10.88
N GLY A 72 -13.93 34.69 -10.81
CA GLY A 72 -13.63 33.90 -9.60
C GLY A 72 -12.57 32.81 -9.84
N PRO A 73 -11.67 32.50 -8.87
CA PRO A 73 -10.71 31.40 -9.05
C PRO A 73 -11.44 30.05 -9.16
N PRO A 74 -10.90 29.05 -9.89
CA PRO A 74 -11.57 27.77 -10.23
C PRO A 74 -11.73 26.79 -9.04
N ALA A 75 -11.99 27.30 -7.85
CA ALA A 75 -11.90 26.62 -6.56
C ALA A 75 -12.97 25.54 -6.31
N GLU A 76 -13.95 25.30 -7.18
CA GLU A 76 -14.93 24.22 -6.95
C GLU A 76 -14.65 22.94 -7.76
N ALA A 77 -13.86 23.05 -8.83
CA ALA A 77 -13.62 21.94 -9.75
C ALA A 77 -12.25 21.25 -9.56
N ASP A 78 -11.46 21.69 -8.56
CA ASP A 78 -10.19 21.08 -8.15
C ASP A 78 -10.38 19.63 -7.68
N ARG A 79 -9.70 18.70 -8.35
CA ARG A 79 -9.81 17.26 -8.08
C ARG A 79 -8.43 16.67 -7.85
N LEU A 80 -8.37 15.78 -6.88
CA LEU A 80 -7.29 14.81 -6.78
C LEU A 80 -7.69 13.60 -7.61
N VAL A 81 -6.83 13.17 -8.52
CA VAL A 81 -7.05 12.04 -9.41
C VAL A 81 -6.04 10.95 -9.09
N VAL A 82 -6.53 9.73 -8.93
CA VAL A 82 -5.71 8.51 -8.83
C VAL A 82 -5.87 7.73 -10.12
N GLU A 83 -4.75 7.49 -10.81
CA GLU A 83 -4.72 6.71 -12.04
C GLU A 83 -5.08 5.24 -11.81
N PRO A 84 -5.55 4.54 -12.87
CA PRO A 84 -5.70 3.10 -12.81
C PRO A 84 -4.40 2.41 -12.37
N GLY A 85 -4.54 1.28 -11.70
CA GLY A 85 -3.38 0.55 -11.21
C GLY A 85 -3.72 -0.62 -10.32
N LEU A 86 -2.67 -1.26 -9.83
CA LEU A 86 -2.72 -2.47 -9.04
C LEU A 86 -1.82 -2.32 -7.82
N ALA A 87 -2.32 -2.72 -6.66
CA ALA A 87 -1.55 -2.84 -5.43
C ALA A 87 -1.77 -4.21 -4.78
N VAL A 88 -0.85 -4.58 -3.90
CA VAL A 88 -0.94 -5.75 -3.02
C VAL A 88 -0.99 -5.24 -1.59
N ASP A 89 -2.06 -5.57 -0.85
CA ASP A 89 -2.16 -5.18 0.55
C ASP A 89 -1.35 -6.08 1.47
N ARG A 90 -1.33 -5.75 2.77
CA ARG A 90 -0.56 -6.49 3.78
C ARG A 90 -1.08 -7.91 4.04
N LEU A 91 -2.26 -8.24 3.55
CA LEU A 91 -2.81 -9.59 3.58
C LEU A 91 -2.50 -10.37 2.30
N GLY A 92 -1.87 -9.73 1.31
CA GLY A 92 -1.61 -10.29 0.00
C GLY A 92 -2.80 -10.19 -0.96
N ARG A 93 -3.85 -9.44 -0.61
CA ARG A 93 -5.00 -9.23 -1.50
C ARG A 93 -4.63 -8.23 -2.59
N LEU A 94 -5.16 -8.47 -3.78
CA LEU A 94 -5.01 -7.55 -4.90
C LEU A 94 -6.03 -6.41 -4.79
N VAL A 95 -5.54 -5.18 -4.84
CA VAL A 95 -6.36 -3.96 -4.90
C VAL A 95 -6.25 -3.38 -6.30
N GLU A 96 -7.27 -3.61 -7.13
CA GLU A 96 -7.30 -3.14 -8.52
C GLU A 96 -8.16 -1.88 -8.65
N VAL A 97 -7.59 -0.84 -9.25
CA VAL A 97 -8.27 0.39 -9.64
C VAL A 97 -8.38 0.38 -11.16
N PRO A 98 -9.52 -0.05 -11.75
CA PRO A 98 -9.62 -0.24 -13.20
C PRO A 98 -9.84 1.05 -13.99
N ARG A 99 -10.18 2.17 -13.33
CA ARG A 99 -10.46 3.47 -13.94
C ARG A 99 -10.00 4.60 -13.02
N LEU A 100 -9.78 5.78 -13.59
CA LEU A 100 -9.49 7.01 -12.85
C LEU A 100 -10.47 7.19 -11.68
N ALA A 101 -9.93 7.42 -10.50
CA ALA A 101 -10.71 7.72 -9.30
C ALA A 101 -10.47 9.17 -8.90
N CYS A 102 -11.56 9.94 -8.74
CA CYS A 102 -11.47 11.35 -8.42
C CYS A 102 -12.00 11.65 -7.02
N LEU A 103 -11.24 12.41 -6.23
CA LEU A 103 -11.69 13.03 -4.99
C LEU A 103 -11.81 14.54 -5.19
N ARG A 104 -12.93 15.13 -4.76
CA ARG A 104 -13.14 16.59 -4.83
C ARG A 104 -12.38 17.26 -3.68
N LEU A 105 -11.14 17.66 -3.93
CA LEU A 105 -10.19 18.11 -2.90
C LEU A 105 -10.74 19.28 -2.07
N ASN A 106 -11.32 20.28 -2.70
CA ASN A 106 -11.82 21.46 -1.98
C ASN A 106 -13.09 21.18 -1.17
N ARG A 107 -13.95 20.29 -1.67
CA ARG A 107 -15.12 19.84 -0.90
C ARG A 107 -14.70 19.04 0.32
N TRP A 108 -13.69 18.18 0.17
CA TRP A 108 -13.12 17.42 1.28
C TRP A 108 -12.43 18.33 2.30
N PHE A 109 -11.64 19.31 1.86
CA PHE A 109 -10.93 20.21 2.78
C PHE A 109 -11.91 21.01 3.64
N ARG A 110 -12.97 21.57 3.03
CA ARG A 110 -14.01 22.33 3.73
C ARG A 110 -14.86 21.47 4.67
N SER A 111 -14.91 20.15 4.47
CA SER A 111 -15.64 19.25 5.36
C SER A 111 -14.85 18.82 6.58
N GLN A 112 -13.55 19.18 6.67
CA GLN A 112 -12.74 18.85 7.84
C GLN A 112 -13.10 19.76 9.02
N PRO A 113 -13.18 19.22 10.25
CA PRO A 113 -13.25 20.03 11.45
C PRO A 113 -12.03 20.96 11.54
N GLN A 114 -12.24 22.21 11.96
CA GLN A 114 -11.13 23.17 12.09
C GLN A 114 -10.08 22.72 13.11
N ASP A 115 -10.51 22.02 14.16
CA ASP A 115 -9.63 21.47 15.21
C ASP A 115 -8.71 20.35 14.67
N ASP A 116 -9.12 19.66 13.59
CA ASP A 116 -8.31 18.62 12.95
C ASP A 116 -7.31 19.20 11.94
N LEU A 117 -7.53 20.44 11.48
CA LEU A 117 -6.63 21.11 10.55
C LEU A 117 -5.44 21.67 11.31
N PHE A 118 -4.31 20.97 11.21
CA PHE A 118 -3.05 21.45 11.73
C PHE A 118 -2.24 22.13 10.62
N LEU A 119 -1.86 23.40 10.83
CA LEU A 119 -0.95 24.11 9.92
C LEU A 119 0.48 23.76 10.25
N ASN A 120 1.11 22.97 9.38
CA ASN A 120 2.53 22.67 9.53
C ASN A 120 3.36 23.89 9.15
N ALA A 121 3.98 24.52 10.15
CA ALA A 121 4.75 25.74 9.97
C ALA A 121 5.96 25.58 9.02
N SER A 122 6.52 24.37 8.91
CA SER A 122 7.64 24.10 7.99
C SER A 122 7.21 24.05 6.52
N VAL A 123 5.94 23.69 6.25
CA VAL A 123 5.42 23.49 4.89
C VAL A 123 4.35 24.53 4.50
N ASN A 124 3.97 25.42 5.43
CA ASN A 124 2.94 26.46 5.25
C ASN A 124 1.62 25.89 4.66
N GLY A 125 1.19 24.72 5.14
CA GLY A 125 0.04 24.00 4.62
C GLY A 125 -0.44 22.89 5.53
N VAL A 126 -1.57 22.28 5.15
CA VAL A 126 -2.13 21.10 5.81
C VAL A 126 -1.60 19.86 5.11
N ILE A 127 -1.03 18.94 5.88
CA ILE A 127 -0.55 17.65 5.36
C ILE A 127 -1.71 16.66 5.36
N ALA A 128 -1.88 15.93 4.27
CA ALA A 128 -2.87 14.86 4.17
C ALA A 128 -2.32 13.65 3.42
N ASP A 129 -2.66 12.46 3.89
CA ASP A 129 -2.21 11.19 3.31
C ASP A 129 -3.37 10.52 2.55
N VAL A 130 -3.08 10.03 1.35
CA VAL A 130 -4.00 9.23 0.53
C VAL A 130 -3.75 7.76 0.83
N PHE A 131 -4.83 7.05 1.18
CA PHE A 131 -4.81 5.62 1.38
C PHE A 131 -5.74 4.91 0.40
N ILE A 132 -5.40 3.67 0.07
CA ILE A 132 -6.27 2.73 -0.62
C ILE A 132 -6.37 1.41 0.14
N ARG A 133 -7.56 0.82 0.19
CA ARG A 133 -7.76 -0.52 0.74
C ARG A 133 -8.67 -1.38 -0.12
N PHE A 134 -8.51 -2.69 0.03
CA PHE A 134 -9.42 -3.69 -0.52
C PHE A 134 -10.78 -3.63 0.19
N VAL A 135 -11.87 -3.71 -0.58
CA VAL A 135 -13.23 -3.90 -0.05
C VAL A 135 -13.99 -4.92 -0.89
N THR A 136 -14.79 -5.75 -0.23
CA THR A 136 -15.73 -6.63 -0.93
C THR A 136 -17.07 -5.93 -1.05
N CYS A 137 -17.59 -5.80 -2.28
CA CYS A 137 -18.85 -5.13 -2.57
C CYS A 137 -19.90 -6.11 -3.10
N ASP A 138 -21.11 -6.04 -2.54
CA ASP A 138 -22.27 -6.73 -3.08
C ASP A 138 -22.60 -6.28 -4.50
N ARG A 139 -22.87 -7.23 -5.40
CA ARG A 139 -23.29 -6.95 -6.77
C ARG A 139 -24.50 -7.79 -7.15
N GLY A 140 -25.50 -7.10 -7.69
CA GLY A 140 -26.78 -7.69 -8.04
C GLY A 140 -27.52 -8.22 -6.82
N LYS A 141 -28.75 -8.67 -7.04
CA LYS A 141 -29.61 -9.25 -6.03
C LYS A 141 -30.31 -10.44 -6.66
N THR A 142 -30.35 -11.56 -5.94
CA THR A 142 -31.03 -12.78 -6.37
C THR A 142 -31.95 -13.26 -5.26
N PRO A 143 -33.15 -13.76 -5.59
CA PRO A 143 -33.97 -14.44 -4.60
C PRO A 143 -33.19 -15.59 -3.96
N ALA A 144 -33.33 -15.72 -2.65
CA ALA A 144 -32.77 -16.81 -1.87
C ALA A 144 -33.81 -17.25 -0.84
N PHE A 145 -33.71 -18.50 -0.39
CA PHE A 145 -34.48 -18.91 0.79
C PHE A 145 -34.01 -18.11 1.99
N ALA A 146 -34.96 -17.63 2.79
CA ALA A 146 -34.65 -16.95 4.04
C ALA A 146 -33.79 -17.86 4.92
N ALA A 147 -32.66 -17.34 5.38
CA ALA A 147 -31.79 -18.00 6.34
C ALA A 147 -31.99 -17.37 7.72
N GLY A 148 -32.11 -18.18 8.77
CA GLY A 148 -32.32 -17.72 10.15
C GLY A 148 -33.65 -18.17 10.76
N PRO A 149 -34.11 -17.51 11.85
CA PRO A 149 -35.38 -17.83 12.49
C PRO A 149 -36.57 -17.68 11.53
N PHE A 150 -37.71 -18.31 11.86
CA PHE A 150 -38.89 -18.42 10.98
C PHE A 150 -39.47 -17.08 10.48
N ASP A 151 -39.11 -15.96 11.09
CA ASP A 151 -39.49 -14.58 10.73
C ASP A 151 -38.45 -13.83 9.89
N ALA A 152 -37.38 -14.49 9.42
CA ALA A 152 -36.36 -13.88 8.58
C ALA A 152 -36.95 -13.43 7.23
N LEU A 153 -37.03 -12.11 7.02
CA LEU A 153 -37.57 -11.47 5.81
C LEU A 153 -36.52 -11.22 4.71
N ASP A 154 -35.29 -11.71 4.88
CA ASP A 154 -34.22 -11.54 3.89
C ASP A 154 -34.32 -12.60 2.78
N ALA A 155 -35.30 -12.42 1.90
CA ALA A 155 -35.52 -13.28 0.74
C ALA A 155 -34.57 -12.97 -0.43
N VAL A 156 -33.56 -12.11 -0.25
CA VAL A 156 -32.75 -11.61 -1.37
C VAL A 156 -31.27 -11.46 -0.98
N GLN A 157 -30.44 -12.35 -1.50
CA GLN A 157 -29.00 -12.34 -1.29
C GLN A 157 -28.26 -11.64 -2.46
N PRO A 158 -27.02 -11.16 -2.25
CA PRO A 158 -26.19 -10.67 -3.36
C PRO A 158 -25.95 -11.81 -4.36
N SER A 159 -26.08 -11.53 -5.65
CA SER A 159 -25.85 -12.55 -6.67
C SER A 159 -24.36 -12.76 -6.96
N ARG A 160 -23.53 -11.74 -6.70
CA ARG A 160 -22.07 -11.76 -6.86
C ARG A 160 -21.41 -10.92 -5.76
N LEU A 161 -20.20 -11.31 -5.39
CA LEU A 161 -19.27 -10.46 -4.66
C LEU A 161 -18.27 -9.86 -5.67
N ARG A 162 -17.96 -8.58 -5.50
CA ARG A 162 -16.95 -7.88 -6.31
C ARG A 162 -15.83 -7.42 -5.41
N ASP A 163 -14.63 -7.79 -5.80
CA ASP A 163 -13.40 -7.18 -5.30
C ASP A 163 -13.35 -5.74 -5.78
N GLY A 164 -13.26 -4.82 -4.85
CA GLY A 164 -13.24 -3.39 -5.08
C GLY A 164 -12.20 -2.70 -4.21
N TYR A 165 -12.20 -1.37 -4.27
CA TYR A 165 -11.29 -0.54 -3.50
C TYR A 165 -12.05 0.61 -2.85
N GLU A 166 -11.50 1.11 -1.75
CA GLU A 166 -11.89 2.38 -1.17
C GLU A 166 -10.67 3.29 -1.09
N LEU A 167 -10.83 4.54 -1.56
CA LEU A 167 -9.84 5.59 -1.38
C LEU A 167 -10.25 6.48 -0.23
N SER A 168 -9.30 6.81 0.63
CA SER A 168 -9.51 7.78 1.70
C SER A 168 -8.40 8.82 1.72
N LEU A 169 -8.76 10.05 2.09
CA LEU A 169 -7.83 11.15 2.31
C LEU A 169 -7.94 11.56 3.77
N ARG A 170 -6.82 11.53 4.49
CA ARG A 170 -6.75 11.71 5.95
C ARG A 170 -5.82 12.85 6.31
N VAL A 171 -6.27 13.79 7.14
CA VAL A 171 -5.44 14.90 7.63
C VAL A 171 -4.39 14.36 8.60
N ARG A 172 -3.17 14.90 8.54
CA ARG A 172 -2.11 14.67 9.52
C ARG A 172 -2.05 15.80 10.52
N GLN A 173 -1.89 15.43 11.79
CA GLN A 173 -1.81 16.36 12.91
C GLN A 173 -0.38 16.47 13.46
N GLU A 174 0.51 15.60 13.01
CA GLU A 174 1.91 15.58 13.44
C GLU A 174 2.77 16.56 12.64
N ASP A 175 3.75 17.18 13.31
CA ASP A 175 4.76 18.05 12.67
C ASP A 175 5.63 17.29 11.65
N THR A 176 5.93 16.03 11.94
CA THR A 176 6.72 15.16 11.07
C THR A 176 6.02 13.79 10.98
N PRO A 177 4.98 13.69 10.14
CA PRO A 177 4.21 12.46 10.07
C PRO A 177 5.09 11.34 9.51
N PRO A 178 5.11 10.15 10.14
CA PRO A 178 5.95 9.05 9.72
C PRO A 178 5.59 8.60 8.28
N LEU A 179 6.60 8.08 7.59
CA LEU A 179 6.47 7.52 6.25
C LEU A 179 6.55 5.99 6.28
N PRO A 180 5.99 5.32 5.27
CA PRO A 180 6.14 3.88 5.12
C PRO A 180 7.61 3.44 5.11
N VAL A 181 7.94 2.47 5.95
CA VAL A 181 9.28 1.86 5.99
C VAL A 181 9.27 0.58 5.16
N SER A 182 10.20 0.44 4.22
CA SER A 182 10.34 -0.80 3.46
C SER A 182 10.65 -1.97 4.41
N PRO A 183 9.88 -3.07 4.38
CA PRO A 183 10.20 -4.25 5.19
C PRO A 183 11.47 -4.94 4.71
N TRP A 184 11.90 -4.64 3.48
CA TRP A 184 13.03 -5.26 2.84
C TRP A 184 14.33 -4.50 3.05
N GLN A 185 14.38 -3.50 3.96
CA GLN A 185 15.54 -2.63 4.25
C GLN A 185 16.83 -3.18 3.66
N ILE A 186 17.03 -2.89 2.38
CA ILE A 186 18.32 -3.14 1.77
C ILE A 186 19.05 -1.91 2.27
N ASP A 187 19.86 -2.10 3.30
CA ASP A 187 20.88 -1.13 3.64
C ASP A 187 21.78 -1.02 2.39
N ALA A 188 21.31 -0.22 1.44
CA ALA A 188 22.12 0.39 0.42
C ALA A 188 22.87 1.54 1.09
N THR A 189 23.54 1.25 2.20
CA THR A 189 24.89 1.77 2.31
C THR A 189 25.59 1.09 1.14
N PRO A 190 26.01 1.81 0.07
CA PRO A 190 27.13 1.30 -0.69
C PRO A 190 28.14 0.94 0.40
N ALA A 191 28.57 -0.33 0.49
CA ALA A 191 29.65 -0.68 1.39
C ALA A 191 30.66 0.46 1.27
N ASP A 192 30.95 1.16 2.37
CA ASP A 192 31.81 2.35 2.36
C ASP A 192 32.94 2.02 1.38
N PRO A 193 33.13 2.80 0.29
CA PRO A 193 34.26 2.54 -0.58
C PRO A 193 35.45 2.40 0.36
N PRO A 194 36.21 1.28 0.28
CA PRO A 194 37.31 1.05 1.21
C PRO A 194 38.07 2.36 1.32
N PRO A 195 38.34 2.85 2.55
CA PRO A 195 38.88 4.18 2.76
C PRO A 195 40.00 4.36 1.75
N ALA A 196 39.89 5.39 0.91
CA ALA A 196 40.78 5.58 -0.22
C ALA A 196 42.21 5.43 0.29
N GLU A 197 42.81 4.25 0.06
CA GLU A 197 44.22 4.05 0.30
C GLU A 197 44.87 5.08 -0.60
N GLU A 198 45.68 5.96 0.00
CA GLU A 198 46.43 6.97 -0.75
C GLU A 198 47.02 6.27 -1.97
N PRO A 199 46.77 6.80 -3.19
CA PRO A 199 47.19 6.11 -4.41
C PRO A 199 48.68 5.79 -4.27
N PRO A 200 49.10 4.53 -4.44
CA PRO A 200 50.50 4.20 -4.30
C PRO A 200 51.28 5.11 -5.24
N THR A 201 52.24 5.85 -4.71
CA THR A 201 53.13 6.78 -5.44
C THR A 201 54.07 6.08 -6.44
N SER A 202 53.68 4.91 -6.93
CA SER A 202 54.40 4.10 -7.91
C SER A 202 53.40 3.62 -8.97
N GLU A 203 53.60 4.06 -10.20
CA GLU A 203 52.88 3.65 -11.43
C GLU A 203 53.21 2.19 -11.83
N ALA A 204 53.33 1.27 -10.86
CA ALA A 204 53.50 -0.14 -11.15
C ALA A 204 52.13 -0.75 -11.49
N GLU A 205 51.98 -1.25 -12.72
CA GLU A 205 50.82 -2.06 -13.09
C GLU A 205 50.71 -3.26 -12.12
N PRO A 206 49.53 -3.51 -11.53
CA PRO A 206 49.36 -4.63 -10.62
C PRO A 206 49.77 -5.93 -11.33
N THR A 207 50.57 -6.73 -10.66
CA THR A 207 51.01 -8.01 -11.18
C THR A 207 49.81 -8.94 -11.38
N GLN A 208 49.91 -9.89 -12.31
CA GLN A 208 48.84 -10.88 -12.54
C GLN A 208 48.47 -11.67 -11.27
N SER A 209 49.42 -11.85 -10.34
CA SER A 209 49.17 -12.45 -9.02
C SER A 209 48.28 -11.58 -8.13
N GLU A 210 48.53 -10.27 -8.08
CA GLU A 210 47.75 -9.32 -7.28
C GLU A 210 46.32 -9.17 -7.83
N LEU A 211 46.16 -9.12 -9.15
CA LEU A 211 44.85 -9.12 -9.82
C LEU A 211 44.05 -10.38 -9.49
N ARG A 212 44.68 -11.57 -9.50
CA ARG A 212 44.02 -12.84 -9.14
C ARG A 212 43.61 -12.87 -7.67
N GLU A 213 44.45 -12.35 -6.77
CA GLU A 213 44.12 -12.25 -5.35
C GLU A 213 42.98 -11.25 -5.09
N GLN A 214 42.98 -10.10 -5.76
CA GLN A 214 41.88 -9.12 -5.69
C GLN A 214 40.57 -9.70 -6.21
N GLN A 215 40.61 -10.41 -7.35
CA GLN A 215 39.45 -11.12 -7.90
C GLN A 215 38.96 -12.21 -6.95
N ALA A 216 39.85 -13.01 -6.37
CA ALA A 216 39.49 -14.06 -5.41
C ALA A 216 38.86 -13.48 -4.13
N ARG A 217 39.35 -12.34 -3.63
CA ARG A 217 38.75 -11.62 -2.49
C ARG A 217 37.36 -11.07 -2.84
N ALA A 218 37.19 -10.47 -4.02
CA ALA A 218 35.90 -9.97 -4.49
C ALA A 218 34.86 -11.09 -4.66
N ILE A 219 35.27 -12.24 -5.21
CA ILE A 219 34.43 -13.43 -5.33
C ILE A 219 34.04 -13.96 -3.93
N ALA A 220 35.02 -14.11 -3.02
CA ALA A 220 34.75 -14.59 -1.67
C ALA A 220 33.85 -13.64 -0.86
N ASP A 221 33.95 -12.33 -1.07
CA ASP A 221 33.07 -11.35 -0.43
C ASP A 221 31.66 -11.37 -1.02
N SER A 222 31.53 -11.52 -2.34
CA SER A 222 30.25 -11.75 -3.02
C SER A 222 29.58 -13.04 -2.52
N ASP A 223 30.32 -14.14 -2.39
CA ASP A 223 29.81 -15.39 -1.85
C ASP A 223 29.34 -15.25 -0.40
N ARG A 224 30.05 -14.49 0.44
CA ARG A 224 29.60 -14.19 1.81
C ARG A 224 28.32 -13.35 1.83
N ARG A 225 28.22 -12.33 1.00
CA ARG A 225 27.00 -11.50 0.87
C ARG A 225 25.82 -12.35 0.40
N LEU A 226 26.04 -13.20 -0.59
CA LEU A 226 25.02 -14.12 -1.11
C LEU A 226 24.60 -15.16 -0.07
N GLN A 227 25.53 -15.70 0.72
CA GLN A 227 25.22 -16.61 1.82
C GLN A 227 24.43 -15.91 2.93
N ALA A 228 24.82 -14.70 3.34
CA ALA A 228 24.10 -13.91 4.33
C ALA A 228 22.70 -13.56 3.85
N LEU A 229 22.54 -13.18 2.58
CA LEU A 229 21.24 -12.93 1.96
C LEU A 229 20.38 -14.21 1.94
N ARG A 230 20.94 -15.36 1.56
CA ARG A 230 20.21 -16.64 1.61
C ARG A 230 19.79 -17.02 3.03
N HIS A 231 20.66 -16.82 4.02
CA HIS A 231 20.35 -17.16 5.40
C HIS A 231 19.29 -16.23 5.99
N ASN A 232 19.56 -14.93 6.01
CA ASN A 232 18.73 -13.95 6.69
C ASN A 232 17.45 -13.60 5.91
N ALA A 233 17.47 -13.65 4.57
CA ALA A 233 16.34 -13.24 3.74
C ALA A 233 15.49 -14.41 3.19
N LEU A 234 15.99 -15.64 3.17
CA LEU A 234 15.22 -16.79 2.66
C LEU A 234 14.92 -17.82 3.75
N PHE A 235 15.92 -18.24 4.53
CA PHE A 235 15.71 -19.25 5.57
C PHE A 235 15.00 -18.66 6.80
N ASP A 236 15.40 -17.47 7.23
CA ASP A 236 14.76 -16.76 8.35
C ASP A 236 13.48 -16.03 7.95
N ALA A 237 13.16 -15.94 6.65
CA ALA A 237 11.89 -15.37 6.21
C ALA A 237 10.68 -16.27 6.53
N TRP A 238 10.93 -17.56 6.85
CA TRP A 238 9.85 -18.47 7.21
C TRP A 238 9.36 -18.19 8.62
N ASN A 239 8.14 -17.68 8.68
CA ASN A 239 7.44 -17.40 9.92
C ASN A 239 6.26 -18.35 10.07
N GLU A 240 6.16 -19.01 11.22
CA GLU A 240 5.01 -19.85 11.57
C GLU A 240 3.83 -18.95 11.95
N GLY A 241 3.21 -18.35 10.93
CA GLY A 241 2.29 -17.23 11.04
C GLY A 241 2.73 -16.06 10.17
N THR A 242 1.96 -14.98 10.14
CA THR A 242 2.41 -13.71 9.55
C THR A 242 2.84 -12.83 10.71
N ASP A 243 4.14 -12.58 10.91
CA ASP A 243 4.70 -11.75 12.00
C ASP A 243 4.08 -10.34 12.14
N GLN A 244 3.32 -9.94 11.13
CA GLN A 244 2.54 -8.71 11.15
C GLN A 244 1.19 -8.84 11.87
N ARG A 245 0.75 -10.03 12.27
CA ARG A 245 -0.53 -10.27 12.96
C ARG A 245 -0.30 -10.76 14.39
N ASP A 246 -1.04 -10.21 15.35
CA ASP A 246 -1.24 -10.79 16.68
C ASP A 246 -2.63 -11.45 16.77
N GLN A 247 -3.04 -11.84 17.99
CA GLN A 247 -4.36 -12.44 18.22
C GLN A 247 -5.53 -11.52 17.82
N ALA A 248 -5.30 -10.21 17.70
CA ALA A 248 -6.28 -9.20 17.30
C ALA A 248 -6.21 -8.81 15.81
N GLY A 249 -5.28 -9.38 15.03
CA GLY A 249 -5.13 -9.11 13.60
C GLY A 249 -3.84 -8.36 13.28
N LEU A 250 -3.78 -7.69 12.13
CA LEU A 250 -2.58 -6.96 11.70
C LEU A 250 -2.24 -5.82 12.69
N ARG A 251 -0.96 -5.70 13.05
CA ARG A 251 -0.45 -4.54 13.79
C ARG A 251 -0.46 -3.31 12.87
N PRO A 252 -0.97 -2.14 13.33
CA PRO A 252 -0.85 -0.88 12.60
C PRO A 252 0.62 -0.55 12.28
N LEU A 253 0.86 0.06 11.12
CA LEU A 253 2.17 0.56 10.72
C LEU A 253 2.36 2.00 11.20
N PRO A 254 3.60 2.52 11.25
CA PRO A 254 3.87 3.89 11.69
C PRO A 254 3.05 4.94 10.93
N GLU A 255 2.87 4.76 9.61
CA GLU A 255 2.09 5.66 8.77
C GLU A 255 0.58 5.67 9.09
N HIS A 256 0.04 4.67 9.79
CA HIS A 256 -1.39 4.58 10.10
C HIS A 256 -1.81 5.50 11.24
N LEU A 257 -2.97 6.12 11.10
CA LEU A 257 -3.61 6.88 12.18
C LEU A 257 -4.22 5.94 13.23
N PRO A 258 -4.42 6.41 14.48
CA PRO A 258 -5.12 5.63 15.50
C PRO A 258 -6.49 5.14 15.03
N GLY A 259 -6.74 3.84 15.14
CA GLY A 259 -8.00 3.20 14.74
C GLY A 259 -8.18 3.02 13.23
N GLN A 260 -7.17 3.34 12.41
CA GLN A 260 -7.18 3.08 10.98
C GLN A 260 -7.08 1.57 10.69
N ASP A 261 -7.70 1.11 9.59
CA ASP A 261 -7.60 -0.27 9.14
C ASP A 261 -6.13 -0.57 8.77
N PRO A 262 -5.47 -1.55 9.43
CA PRO A 262 -4.08 -1.84 9.15
C PRO A 262 -3.82 -2.38 7.72
N THR A 263 -4.85 -2.67 6.93
CA THR A 263 -4.75 -3.05 5.52
C THR A 263 -4.72 -1.86 4.56
N ASP A 264 -4.96 -0.63 5.04
CA ASP A 264 -4.82 0.59 4.26
C ASP A 264 -3.37 0.74 3.76
N LEU A 265 -3.21 0.92 2.44
CA LEU A 265 -1.94 1.20 1.81
C LEU A 265 -1.80 2.69 1.58
N PHE A 266 -0.73 3.27 2.11
CA PHE A 266 -0.33 4.64 1.79
C PHE A 266 0.04 4.74 0.30
N LEU A 267 -0.59 5.69 -0.41
CA LEU A 267 -0.34 5.95 -1.83
C LEU A 267 0.44 7.23 -2.09
N ALA A 268 0.09 8.32 -1.40
CA ALA A 268 0.74 9.61 -1.59
C ALA A 268 0.54 10.51 -0.38
N ARG A 269 1.48 11.42 -0.16
CA ARG A 269 1.34 12.53 0.78
C ARG A 269 1.12 13.82 0.02
N LEU A 270 0.16 14.61 0.49
CA LEU A 270 -0.15 15.93 -0.04
C LEU A 270 0.27 16.99 0.96
N THR A 271 0.90 18.03 0.44
CA THR A 271 0.98 19.33 1.10
C THR A 271 -0.07 20.22 0.47
N ILE A 272 -1.14 20.51 1.19
CA ILE A 272 -2.21 21.39 0.72
C ILE A 272 -1.95 22.79 1.26
N PRO A 273 -1.60 23.78 0.41
CA PRO A 273 -1.37 25.14 0.87
C PRO A 273 -2.60 25.69 1.58
N ALA A 274 -2.37 26.27 2.75
CA ALA A 274 -3.41 26.83 3.59
C ALA A 274 -2.89 28.06 4.33
N ILE A 275 -3.81 28.96 4.65
CA ILE A 275 -3.58 30.17 5.44
C ILE A 275 -4.52 30.18 6.65
N SER A 276 -4.06 30.78 7.74
CA SER A 276 -4.89 31.08 8.90
C SER A 276 -5.28 32.55 8.87
N SER A 277 -6.57 32.83 8.95
CA SER A 277 -7.13 34.16 9.15
C SER A 277 -8.17 34.09 10.25
N ASP A 278 -8.03 34.90 11.30
CA ASP A 278 -8.95 34.95 12.44
C ASP A 278 -9.22 33.57 13.09
N GLY A 279 -8.20 32.69 13.11
CA GLY A 279 -8.30 31.35 13.68
C GLY A 279 -9.00 30.33 12.78
N ILE A 280 -9.38 30.69 11.55
CA ILE A 280 -9.96 29.79 10.56
C ILE A 280 -8.89 29.41 9.54
N ILE A 281 -8.72 28.11 9.31
CA ILE A 281 -7.78 27.57 8.33
C ILE A 281 -8.53 27.39 7.01
N SER A 282 -8.04 28.08 5.99
CA SER A 282 -8.61 28.03 4.63
C SER A 282 -7.53 27.72 3.60
N ARG A 283 -7.93 27.14 2.48
CA ARG A 283 -7.00 26.84 1.38
C ARG A 283 -6.41 28.12 0.79
N ASP A 284 -5.11 28.08 0.57
CA ASP A 284 -4.37 29.06 -0.21
C ASP A 284 -4.33 28.60 -1.67
N PHE A 285 -5.06 29.30 -2.54
CA PHE A 285 -5.14 28.97 -3.97
C PHE A 285 -4.02 29.63 -4.80
N SER A 286 -3.19 30.49 -4.18
CA SER A 286 -2.06 31.12 -4.89
C SER A 286 -0.88 30.15 -5.08
N ARG A 287 -0.86 29.06 -4.33
CA ARG A 287 0.16 28.01 -4.38
C ARG A 287 -0.45 26.68 -4.84
N ASP A 288 0.37 25.89 -5.50
CA ASP A 288 -0.01 24.55 -5.93
C ASP A 288 0.10 23.53 -4.80
N VAL A 289 -0.70 22.46 -4.91
CA VAL A 289 -0.63 21.32 -4.00
C VAL A 289 0.57 20.48 -4.38
N GLU A 290 1.47 20.26 -3.44
CA GLU A 290 2.59 19.34 -3.64
C GLU A 290 2.13 17.91 -3.34
N ILE A 291 2.52 16.96 -4.18
CA ILE A 291 2.12 15.55 -4.07
C ILE A 291 3.37 14.68 -4.14
N ASP A 292 3.69 14.01 -3.04
CA ASP A 292 4.73 13.00 -2.97
C ASP A 292 4.13 11.61 -3.24
N ASN A 293 4.43 11.08 -4.43
CA ASN A 293 4.07 9.73 -4.87
C ASN A 293 5.17 8.69 -4.61
N TYR A 294 6.35 9.09 -4.12
CA TYR A 294 7.51 8.22 -4.08
C TYR A 294 7.78 7.63 -2.70
N SER A 295 7.32 8.28 -1.63
CA SER A 295 7.42 7.73 -0.27
C SER A 295 6.49 6.54 0.01
N ARG A 296 5.67 6.12 -0.96
CA ARG A 296 4.87 4.89 -0.85
C ARG A 296 5.72 3.64 -0.97
N ARG A 297 5.18 2.53 -0.46
CA ARG A 297 5.78 1.21 -0.70
C ARG A 297 5.48 0.75 -2.12
N PHE A 298 6.48 0.13 -2.73
CA PHE A 298 6.33 -0.60 -3.99
C PHE A 298 6.51 -2.10 -3.74
N VAL A 299 5.79 -2.87 -4.53
CA VAL A 299 5.92 -4.33 -4.59
C VAL A 299 7.15 -4.63 -5.43
N TYR A 300 8.17 -5.24 -4.85
CA TYR A 300 9.40 -5.58 -5.58
C TYR A 300 9.24 -6.98 -6.19
N PRO A 301 9.34 -7.15 -7.52
CA PRO A 301 9.45 -8.48 -8.08
C PRO A 301 10.78 -9.09 -7.64
N THR A 302 10.79 -10.39 -7.34
CA THR A 302 11.99 -11.11 -6.91
C THR A 302 13.14 -11.00 -7.93
N SER A 303 12.82 -10.76 -9.21
CA SER A 303 13.79 -10.47 -10.27
C SER A 303 14.47 -9.11 -10.13
N ALA A 304 13.79 -8.07 -9.64
CA ALA A 304 14.40 -6.74 -9.42
C ALA A 304 15.41 -6.77 -8.26
N LEU A 305 15.22 -7.66 -7.28
CA LEU A 305 16.20 -7.91 -6.22
C LEU A 305 17.45 -8.64 -6.74
N ALA A 306 17.30 -9.49 -7.77
CA ALA A 306 18.40 -10.28 -8.34
C ALA A 306 19.32 -9.48 -9.28
N GLU A 307 18.86 -8.36 -9.84
CA GLU A 307 19.69 -7.47 -10.69
C GLU A 307 20.60 -6.54 -9.88
N TRP A 308 20.42 -6.47 -8.56
CA TRP A 308 21.18 -5.61 -7.64
C TRP A 308 22.20 -6.37 -6.78
N THR A 309 22.33 -7.69 -6.98
CA THR A 309 23.32 -8.57 -6.33
C THR A 309 24.34 -9.07 -7.35
#